data_AF-A0A9E0IS90-F1
#
_entry.id   AF-A0A9E0IS90-F1
#
_cell.length_a   1.000
_cell.length_b   1.000
_cell.length_c   1.000
_cell.angle_alpha   90.00
_cell.angle_beta   90.00
_cell.angle_gamma   90.00
#
_symmetry.space_group_name_H-M   'P 1'
#
loop_
_entity.id
_entity.type
_entity.pdbx_description
1 polymer ?
#
loop_
_entity_poly.entity_id
_entity_poly.type
_entity_poly.pdbx_seq_one_letter_code
_entity_poly.pdbx_strand_id
1 'polypeptide(L)'
;MPAPAPRRPVACLVGAAAIALAGACGASTSAPGAPGAARCELPAPVVVARDGAAVLERFDLADGPGWYADVLPAAPAYAAYRRAIVAAGVDRPDPAQIETSTDEAVWAPERVNRALALGGSAGVVRPARCLDAALFARQHTRHDQLTHPTEFIAVALRRGDTLRVYFGGSDTLFPPPSVYGLDQAARDRADGWAQVFLLHNHTLQHTPDGQLVLGVPAPSTNDVHLFRGVDGFAAAWVTNGLYTVEIAAHHLPRYRGAGDPAPASSPVP
;
A
#
# COMPACT_ATOMS: atom_id res chain seq x y z
N MET A 1 37.14 41.65 56.22
CA MET A 1 36.92 41.99 54.81
C MET A 1 37.57 43.34 54.57
N PRO A 2 38.76 43.38 53.96
CA PRO A 2 38.87 43.61 52.51
C PRO A 2 40.10 42.95 51.84
N ALA A 3 40.14 43.06 50.50
CA ALA A 3 41.28 43.10 49.55
C ALA A 3 41.20 42.05 48.40
N PRO A 4 41.13 42.48 47.13
CA PRO A 4 41.08 41.61 45.95
C PRO A 4 42.44 41.41 45.23
N ALA A 5 42.58 40.22 44.63
CA ALA A 5 43.36 39.81 43.46
C ALA A 5 44.90 39.94 43.44
N PRO A 6 45.58 39.01 42.73
CA PRO A 6 46.07 39.43 41.41
C PRO A 6 45.75 38.47 40.26
N ARG A 7 45.53 39.09 39.09
CA ARG A 7 45.26 38.51 37.78
C ARG A 7 46.51 37.82 37.23
N ARG A 8 46.36 36.65 36.63
CA ARG A 8 47.40 36.00 35.80
C ARG A 8 47.22 36.38 34.32
N PRO A 9 48.30 36.60 33.57
CA PRO A 9 48.24 36.93 32.16
C PRO A 9 47.88 35.70 31.31
N VAL A 10 47.03 35.95 30.32
CA VAL A 10 46.67 35.03 29.24
C VAL A 10 47.81 35.01 28.23
N ALA A 11 48.44 33.85 28.04
CA ALA A 11 49.35 33.61 26.94
C ALA A 11 48.55 33.08 25.74
N CYS A 12 48.50 33.86 24.67
CA CYS A 12 48.04 33.43 23.35
C CYS A 12 49.04 32.40 22.79
N LEU A 13 48.62 31.15 22.65
CA LEU A 13 49.28 30.19 21.77
C LEU A 13 48.58 30.23 20.40
N VAL A 14 49.31 30.74 19.41
CA VAL A 14 49.01 30.59 17.98
C VAL A 14 49.44 29.18 17.58
N GLY A 15 48.47 28.28 17.45
CA GLY A 15 48.67 26.94 16.89
C GLY A 15 48.27 26.93 15.42
N ALA A 16 49.25 26.96 14.53
CA ALA A 16 49.09 26.60 13.12
C ALA A 16 49.74 25.22 12.92
N ALA A 17 48.95 24.20 12.58
CA ALA A 17 49.46 22.93 12.08
C ALA A 17 48.44 22.25 11.16
N ALA A 18 48.83 22.23 9.88
CA ALA A 18 48.39 21.42 8.75
C ALA A 18 47.32 20.33 8.99
N ILE A 19 46.15 20.50 8.37
CA ILE A 19 45.21 19.42 8.09
C ILE A 19 45.67 18.76 6.78
N ALA A 20 46.18 17.53 6.89
CA ALA A 20 46.44 16.67 5.75
C ALA A 20 45.09 16.16 5.20
N LEU A 21 44.68 16.69 4.04
CA LEU A 21 43.59 16.16 3.22
C LEU A 21 44.06 14.86 2.56
N ALA A 22 43.96 13.75 3.29
CA ALA A 22 44.00 12.43 2.67
C ALA A 22 42.66 12.24 1.91
N GLY A 23 42.73 12.37 0.59
CA GLY A 23 41.65 12.02 -0.32
C GLY A 23 41.37 10.52 -0.24
N ALA A 24 40.46 10.14 0.66
CA ALA A 24 39.82 8.85 0.60
C ALA A 24 38.85 8.88 -0.59
N CYS A 25 39.31 8.37 -1.74
CA CYS A 25 38.42 7.83 -2.75
C CYS A 25 37.68 6.65 -2.14
N GLY A 26 36.65 6.95 -1.35
CA GLY A 26 35.63 6.00 -0.96
C GLY A 26 34.88 5.63 -2.24
N ALA A 27 35.35 4.60 -2.92
CA ALA A 27 34.51 3.85 -3.83
C ALA A 27 33.35 3.33 -2.97
N SER A 28 32.23 4.04 -2.99
CA SER A 28 30.96 3.51 -2.54
C SER A 28 30.67 2.32 -3.43
N THR A 29 31.08 1.14 -2.99
CA THR A 29 30.54 -0.12 -3.49
C THR A 29 29.06 -0.07 -3.16
N SER A 30 28.27 0.38 -4.11
CA SER A 30 26.83 0.20 -4.11
C SER A 30 26.60 -1.28 -3.84
N ALA A 31 26.01 -1.59 -2.69
CA ALA A 31 25.53 -2.94 -2.44
C ALA A 31 24.68 -3.33 -3.66
N PRO A 32 24.86 -4.53 -4.23
CA PRO A 32 24.09 -4.96 -5.38
C PRO A 32 22.62 -4.87 -5.01
N GLY A 33 21.92 -3.88 -5.56
CA GLY A 33 20.48 -3.73 -5.36
C GLY A 33 19.84 -5.04 -5.75
N ALA A 34 19.07 -5.64 -4.82
CA ALA A 34 18.46 -6.93 -5.05
C ALA A 34 17.69 -6.88 -6.40
N PRO A 35 18.02 -7.76 -7.37
CA PRO A 35 17.60 -7.62 -8.77
C PRO A 35 16.07 -7.59 -8.97
N GLY A 36 15.29 -8.05 -7.98
CA GLY A 36 13.83 -8.07 -8.03
C GLY A 36 13.18 -6.69 -8.09
N ALA A 37 13.64 -5.71 -7.28
CA ALA A 37 13.01 -4.38 -7.26
C ALA A 37 13.24 -3.60 -8.57
N ALA A 38 14.42 -3.76 -9.18
CA ALA A 38 14.75 -3.14 -10.47
C ALA A 38 13.92 -3.71 -11.64
N ARG A 39 13.45 -4.96 -11.50
CA ARG A 39 12.65 -5.67 -12.51
C ARG A 39 11.17 -5.76 -12.17
N CYS A 40 10.80 -5.22 -11.02
CA CYS A 40 9.49 -5.37 -10.43
C CYS A 40 9.00 -6.83 -10.36
N GLU A 41 9.81 -7.68 -9.75
CA GLU A 41 9.56 -9.12 -9.67
C GLU A 41 9.60 -9.58 -8.21
N LEU A 42 8.50 -10.17 -7.73
CA LEU A 42 8.45 -10.78 -6.41
C LEU A 42 9.26 -12.09 -6.42
N PRO A 43 10.08 -12.36 -5.39
CA PRO A 43 10.75 -13.65 -5.25
C PRO A 43 9.73 -14.76 -4.95
N ALA A 44 10.19 -16.02 -4.93
CA ALA A 44 9.36 -17.12 -4.47
C ALA A 44 8.87 -16.88 -3.03
N PRO A 45 7.56 -17.05 -2.76
CA PRO A 45 7.03 -16.84 -1.42
C PRO A 45 7.35 -17.99 -0.47
N VAL A 46 7.34 -17.70 0.83
CA VAL A 46 7.13 -18.70 1.88
C VAL A 46 5.64 -18.82 2.15
N VAL A 47 5.07 -20.01 2.04
CA VAL A 47 3.67 -20.25 2.45
C VAL A 47 3.60 -20.33 3.98
N VAL A 48 2.84 -19.44 4.59
CA VAL A 48 2.69 -19.35 6.06
C VAL A 48 1.48 -20.12 6.54
N ALA A 49 0.35 -20.03 5.82
CA ALA A 49 -0.88 -20.71 6.18
C ALA A 49 -1.73 -21.04 4.94
N ARG A 50 -2.62 -22.01 5.08
CA ARG A 50 -3.64 -22.39 4.08
C ARG A 50 -4.98 -22.58 4.77
N ASP A 51 -6.04 -22.18 4.09
CA ASP A 51 -7.43 -22.40 4.50
C ASP A 51 -8.26 -22.68 3.25
N GLY A 52 -8.42 -23.98 2.93
CA GLY A 52 -8.95 -24.41 1.63
C GLY A 52 -8.10 -23.88 0.47
N ALA A 53 -8.73 -23.13 -0.44
CA ALA A 53 -8.08 -22.47 -1.57
C ALA A 53 -7.41 -21.14 -1.19
N ALA A 54 -7.68 -20.61 0.00
CA ALA A 54 -7.01 -19.43 0.52
C ALA A 54 -5.60 -19.76 1.00
N VAL A 55 -4.66 -18.85 0.74
CA VAL A 55 -3.27 -18.98 1.18
C VAL A 55 -2.74 -17.64 1.67
N LEU A 56 -1.97 -17.71 2.75
CA LEU A 56 -1.13 -16.63 3.23
C LEU A 56 0.31 -16.89 2.82
N GLU A 57 0.85 -15.99 2.03
CA GLU A 57 2.22 -15.99 1.54
C GLU A 57 3.03 -14.90 2.24
N ARG A 58 4.32 -15.13 2.44
CA ARG A 58 5.28 -14.15 2.94
C ARG A 58 6.40 -13.95 1.94
N PHE A 59 6.68 -12.68 1.65
CA PHE A 59 7.85 -12.25 0.90
C PHE A 59 8.76 -11.46 1.85
N ASP A 60 10.04 -11.78 1.85
CA ASP A 60 11.09 -10.99 2.49
C ASP A 60 11.89 -10.32 1.38
N LEU A 61 11.78 -9.01 1.25
CA LEU A 61 12.33 -8.19 0.16
C LEU A 61 13.44 -7.29 0.72
N ALA A 62 14.45 -6.99 -0.10
CA ALA A 62 15.31 -5.84 0.19
C ALA A 62 14.47 -4.57 0.04
N ASP A 63 14.36 -3.79 1.11
CA ASP A 63 13.66 -2.52 1.10
C ASP A 63 14.42 -1.50 0.25
N GLY A 64 13.68 -0.65 -0.46
CA GLY A 64 14.29 0.32 -1.34
C GLY A 64 13.28 1.01 -2.26
N PRO A 65 13.70 2.13 -2.88
CA PRO A 65 12.81 2.96 -3.69
C PRO A 65 12.26 2.25 -4.93
N GLY A 66 12.91 1.17 -5.41
CA GLY A 66 12.46 0.43 -6.59
C GLY A 66 11.04 -0.17 -6.44
N TRP A 67 10.66 -0.58 -5.22
CA TRP A 67 9.31 -1.07 -4.94
C TRP A 67 8.22 0.01 -5.08
N TYR A 68 8.61 1.28 -5.06
CA TYR A 68 7.73 2.43 -5.16
C TYR A 68 7.97 3.22 -6.45
N ALA A 69 8.72 2.67 -7.40
CA ALA A 69 8.96 3.29 -8.69
C ALA A 69 7.79 3.04 -9.66
N ASP A 70 7.65 3.91 -10.66
CA ASP A 70 6.69 3.79 -11.75
C ASP A 70 7.17 2.74 -12.79
N VAL A 71 7.44 1.53 -12.31
CA VAL A 71 7.85 0.35 -13.08
C VAL A 71 6.83 -0.74 -12.83
N LEU A 72 6.40 -1.43 -13.89
CA LEU A 72 5.40 -2.49 -13.80
C LEU A 72 6.05 -3.86 -13.94
N PRO A 73 5.46 -4.93 -13.34
CA PRO A 73 5.97 -6.28 -13.49
C PRO A 73 5.88 -6.72 -14.96
N ALA A 74 6.93 -7.38 -15.46
CA ALA A 74 6.98 -7.95 -16.81
C ALA A 74 6.18 -9.26 -16.95
N ALA A 75 5.22 -9.52 -16.05
CA ALA A 75 4.42 -10.73 -16.03
C ALA A 75 3.45 -10.76 -17.23
N PRO A 76 3.53 -11.76 -18.15
CA PRO A 76 2.73 -11.78 -19.37
C PRO A 76 1.21 -11.73 -19.13
N ALA A 77 0.72 -12.42 -18.08
CA ALA A 77 -0.68 -12.43 -17.70
C ALA A 77 -1.16 -11.03 -17.27
N TYR A 78 -0.42 -10.36 -16.40
CA TYR A 78 -0.73 -8.98 -15.99
C TYR A 78 -0.68 -7.99 -17.16
N ALA A 79 0.28 -8.15 -18.08
CA ALA A 79 0.31 -7.34 -19.30
C ALA A 79 -0.93 -7.59 -20.19
N ALA A 80 -1.43 -8.83 -20.26
CA ALA A 80 -2.66 -9.16 -20.96
C ALA A 80 -3.90 -8.55 -20.29
N TYR A 81 -3.98 -8.63 -18.96
CA TYR A 81 -5.00 -7.95 -18.16
C TYR A 81 -5.07 -6.46 -18.50
N ARG A 82 -3.95 -5.72 -18.42
CA ARG A 82 -3.93 -4.29 -18.73
C ARG A 82 -4.35 -3.99 -20.17
N ARG A 83 -3.92 -4.79 -21.15
CA ARG A 83 -4.36 -4.64 -22.55
C ARG A 83 -5.87 -4.83 -22.71
N ALA A 84 -6.48 -5.76 -21.97
CA ALA A 84 -7.93 -5.97 -22.00
C ALA A 84 -8.69 -4.77 -21.44
N ILE A 85 -8.23 -4.17 -20.34
CA ILE A 85 -8.82 -2.95 -19.76
C ILE A 85 -8.77 -1.77 -20.76
N VAL A 86 -7.63 -1.58 -21.41
CA VAL A 86 -7.45 -0.53 -22.44
C VAL A 86 -8.37 -0.79 -23.62
N ALA A 87 -8.42 -2.03 -24.12
CA ALA A 87 -9.29 -2.40 -25.24
C ALA A 87 -10.78 -2.22 -24.93
N ALA A 88 -11.19 -2.41 -23.67
CA ALA A 88 -12.55 -2.18 -23.20
C ALA A 88 -12.88 -0.70 -22.95
N GLY A 89 -11.90 0.23 -23.06
CA GLY A 89 -12.14 1.67 -22.88
C GLY A 89 -12.39 2.10 -21.44
N VAL A 90 -11.95 1.30 -20.46
CA VAL A 90 -12.21 1.50 -19.02
C VAL A 90 -10.94 1.79 -18.21
N ASP A 91 -9.82 2.04 -18.88
CA ASP A 91 -8.58 2.51 -18.25
C ASP A 91 -8.72 3.98 -17.83
N ARG A 92 -9.25 4.21 -16.62
CA ARG A 92 -9.40 5.53 -16.02
C ARG A 92 -9.27 5.48 -14.49
N PRO A 93 -8.72 6.53 -13.85
CA PRO A 93 -8.53 6.56 -12.40
C PRO A 93 -9.83 6.70 -11.60
N ASP A 94 -10.91 7.13 -12.25
CA ASP A 94 -12.23 7.41 -11.69
C ASP A 94 -13.34 6.53 -12.31
N PRO A 95 -13.23 5.20 -12.23
CA PRO A 95 -14.20 4.33 -12.88
C PRO A 95 -15.61 4.53 -12.30
N ALA A 96 -16.60 4.13 -13.10
CA ALA A 96 -17.98 4.09 -12.66
C ALA A 96 -18.13 3.11 -11.48
N GLN A 97 -19.01 3.43 -10.55
CA GLN A 97 -19.38 2.54 -9.46
C GLN A 97 -20.70 1.86 -9.83
N ILE A 98 -20.72 0.53 -9.81
CA ILE A 98 -21.96 -0.23 -10.02
C ILE A 98 -22.65 -0.36 -8.67
N GLU A 99 -23.83 0.23 -8.55
CA GLU A 99 -24.69 0.06 -7.38
C GLU A 99 -25.54 -1.19 -7.56
N THR A 100 -25.25 -2.24 -6.78
CA THR A 100 -25.90 -3.56 -6.88
C THR A 100 -27.25 -3.63 -6.16
N SER A 101 -27.64 -2.57 -5.46
CA SER A 101 -28.93 -2.43 -4.78
C SER A 101 -29.39 -0.98 -4.80
N THR A 102 -30.66 -0.73 -4.52
CA THR A 102 -31.20 0.62 -4.32
C THR A 102 -31.16 1.06 -2.84
N ASP A 103 -30.37 0.37 -2.02
CA ASP A 103 -30.31 0.66 -0.58
C ASP A 103 -29.41 1.87 -0.33
N GLU A 104 -30.05 3.03 -0.14
CA GLU A 104 -29.37 4.29 0.14
C GLU A 104 -28.54 4.26 1.43
N ALA A 105 -28.90 3.43 2.41
CA ALA A 105 -28.11 3.29 3.64
C ALA A 105 -26.76 2.61 3.36
N VAL A 106 -26.69 1.78 2.32
CA VAL A 106 -25.44 1.16 1.84
C VAL A 106 -24.69 2.12 0.93
N TRP A 107 -25.34 2.70 -0.09
CA TRP A 107 -24.61 3.42 -1.14
C TRP A 107 -24.25 4.87 -0.81
N ALA A 108 -24.99 5.55 0.07
CA ALA A 108 -24.63 6.90 0.48
C ALA A 108 -23.21 7.00 1.10
N PRO A 109 -22.82 6.16 2.09
CA PRO A 109 -21.46 6.19 2.62
C PRO A 109 -20.39 5.73 1.60
N GLU A 110 -20.70 4.77 0.73
CA GLU A 110 -19.81 4.33 -0.36
C GLU A 110 -19.47 5.49 -1.31
N ARG A 111 -20.48 6.28 -1.72
CA ARG A 111 -20.29 7.47 -2.56
C ARG A 111 -19.47 8.55 -1.86
N VAL A 112 -19.62 8.73 -0.54
CA VAL A 112 -18.78 9.65 0.24
C VAL A 112 -17.32 9.19 0.22
N ASN A 113 -17.05 7.91 0.46
CA ASN A 113 -15.69 7.35 0.42
C ASN A 113 -15.05 7.54 -0.95
N ARG A 114 -15.79 7.20 -2.02
CA ARG A 114 -15.37 7.43 -3.40
C ARG A 114 -15.05 8.89 -3.67
N ALA A 115 -15.92 9.82 -3.27
CA ALA A 115 -15.69 11.26 -3.47
C ALA A 115 -14.44 11.76 -2.72
N LEU A 116 -14.22 11.29 -1.50
CA LEU A 116 -13.04 11.65 -0.70
C LEU A 116 -11.73 11.16 -1.33
N ALA A 117 -11.72 9.93 -1.83
CA ALA A 117 -10.56 9.31 -2.47
C ALA A 117 -10.28 9.94 -3.85
N LEU A 118 -11.26 9.90 -4.76
CA LEU A 118 -11.10 10.33 -6.15
C LEU A 118 -10.99 11.86 -6.26
N GLY A 119 -11.61 12.61 -5.35
CA GLY A 119 -11.50 14.06 -5.28
C GLY A 119 -10.21 14.57 -4.64
N GLY A 120 -9.29 13.67 -4.24
CA GLY A 120 -8.01 14.03 -3.61
C GLY A 120 -8.13 14.67 -2.23
N SER A 121 -9.34 14.70 -1.66
CA SER A 121 -9.60 15.34 -0.37
C SER A 121 -9.01 14.55 0.79
N ALA A 122 -8.97 13.22 0.71
CA ALA A 122 -8.48 12.34 1.77
C ALA A 122 -7.69 11.14 1.22
N GLY A 123 -6.74 11.37 0.33
CA GLY A 123 -5.93 10.32 -0.29
C GLY A 123 -5.41 10.77 -1.64
N VAL A 124 -4.56 9.97 -2.27
CA VAL A 124 -4.03 10.27 -3.60
C VAL A 124 -4.20 9.05 -4.48
N VAL A 125 -5.03 9.17 -5.52
CA VAL A 125 -5.13 8.19 -6.59
C VAL A 125 -3.94 8.39 -7.53
N ARG A 126 -3.22 7.32 -7.80
CA ARG A 126 -2.09 7.29 -8.73
C ARG A 126 -2.13 6.04 -9.59
N PRO A 127 -1.40 6.00 -10.73
CA PRO A 127 -1.10 4.73 -11.38
C PRO A 127 -0.47 3.73 -10.40
N ALA A 128 -0.73 2.45 -10.61
CA ALA A 128 -0.08 1.36 -9.90
C ALA A 128 1.43 1.45 -10.12
N ARG A 129 2.17 1.26 -9.03
CA ARG A 129 3.63 1.26 -9.00
C ARG A 129 4.10 -0.18 -8.87
N CYS A 130 5.40 -0.34 -8.67
CA CYS A 130 5.94 -1.68 -8.69
C CYS A 130 5.29 -2.63 -7.67
N LEU A 131 5.30 -2.31 -6.37
CA LEU A 131 4.89 -3.28 -5.35
C LEU A 131 3.40 -3.65 -5.44
N ASP A 132 2.51 -2.69 -5.58
CA ASP A 132 1.07 -2.94 -5.73
C ASP A 132 0.73 -3.62 -7.06
N ALA A 133 1.38 -3.24 -8.17
CA ALA A 133 1.21 -3.96 -9.44
C ALA A 133 1.74 -5.40 -9.37
N ALA A 134 2.87 -5.65 -8.69
CA ALA A 134 3.44 -6.98 -8.55
C ALA A 134 2.57 -7.89 -7.66
N LEU A 135 2.00 -7.36 -6.58
CA LEU A 135 1.05 -8.09 -5.74
C LEU A 135 -0.25 -8.39 -6.50
N PHE A 136 -0.76 -7.43 -7.29
CA PHE A 136 -1.91 -7.69 -8.16
C PHE A 136 -1.59 -8.74 -9.23
N ALA A 137 -0.43 -8.65 -9.88
CA ALA A 137 0.04 -9.64 -10.86
C ALA A 137 0.18 -11.04 -10.25
N ARG A 138 0.60 -11.13 -8.98
CA ARG A 138 0.62 -12.39 -8.22
C ARG A 138 -0.77 -12.98 -8.09
N GLN A 139 -1.77 -12.19 -7.68
CA GLN A 139 -3.16 -12.67 -7.62
C GLN A 139 -3.67 -13.07 -9.00
N HIS A 140 -3.44 -12.24 -10.02
CA HIS A 140 -3.87 -12.51 -11.40
C HIS A 140 -3.26 -13.79 -11.98
N THR A 141 -2.03 -14.11 -11.62
CA THR A 141 -1.38 -15.38 -12.02
C THR A 141 -2.01 -16.59 -11.36
N ARG A 142 -2.50 -16.44 -10.12
CA ARG A 142 -3.17 -17.52 -9.38
C ARG A 142 -4.63 -17.69 -9.83
N HIS A 143 -5.31 -16.58 -10.05
CA HIS A 143 -6.72 -16.48 -10.40
C HIS A 143 -6.87 -15.37 -11.44
N ASP A 144 -7.25 -15.72 -12.67
CA ASP A 144 -7.37 -14.76 -13.76
C ASP A 144 -8.41 -13.69 -13.43
N GLN A 145 -7.95 -12.48 -13.07
CA GLN A 145 -8.82 -11.37 -12.67
C GLN A 145 -9.79 -10.89 -13.76
N LEU A 146 -9.59 -11.26 -15.04
CA LEU A 146 -10.56 -10.94 -16.11
C LEU A 146 -11.79 -11.85 -16.06
N THR A 147 -11.57 -13.14 -15.82
CA THR A 147 -12.61 -14.19 -15.92
C THR A 147 -13.11 -14.67 -14.57
N HIS A 148 -12.27 -14.56 -13.53
CA HIS A 148 -12.53 -14.96 -12.16
C HIS A 148 -11.98 -13.89 -11.19
N PRO A 149 -12.61 -12.71 -11.11
CA PRO A 149 -12.20 -11.64 -10.20
C PRO A 149 -12.27 -12.11 -8.74
N THR A 150 -11.19 -11.86 -7.99
CA THR A 150 -11.04 -12.28 -6.58
C THR A 150 -10.28 -11.22 -5.81
N GLU A 151 -10.45 -11.16 -4.49
CA GLU A 151 -9.73 -10.18 -3.70
C GLU A 151 -8.56 -10.78 -2.92
N PHE A 152 -7.65 -9.91 -2.53
CA PHE A 152 -6.48 -10.17 -1.71
C PHE A 152 -6.27 -9.01 -0.76
N ILE A 153 -5.53 -9.29 0.31
CA ILE A 153 -5.06 -8.30 1.27
C ILE A 153 -3.55 -8.48 1.40
N ALA A 154 -2.83 -7.37 1.56
CA ALA A 154 -1.40 -7.40 1.84
C ALA A 154 -1.04 -6.48 3.02
N VAL A 155 -0.19 -6.98 3.92
CA VAL A 155 0.39 -6.20 5.03
C VAL A 155 1.88 -6.08 4.81
N ALA A 156 2.39 -4.85 4.76
CA ALA A 156 3.82 -4.61 4.61
C ALA A 156 4.43 -4.07 5.90
N LEU A 157 5.59 -4.62 6.30
CA LEU A 157 6.35 -4.21 7.46
C LEU A 157 7.82 -4.00 7.10
N ARG A 158 8.47 -3.09 7.80
CA ARG A 158 9.87 -2.73 7.59
C ARG A 158 10.68 -2.90 8.87
N ARG A 159 11.89 -3.46 8.73
CA ARG A 159 12.91 -3.47 9.79
C ARG A 159 14.29 -3.41 9.15
N GLY A 160 15.04 -2.35 9.43
CA GLY A 160 16.33 -2.11 8.77
C GLY A 160 16.16 -1.97 7.26
N ASP A 161 16.89 -2.77 6.51
CA ASP A 161 16.90 -2.86 5.04
C ASP A 161 15.94 -3.93 4.49
N THR A 162 15.07 -4.48 5.33
CA THR A 162 14.14 -5.54 4.94
C THR A 162 12.70 -5.04 4.94
N LEU A 163 12.01 -5.29 3.83
CA LEU A 163 10.58 -5.11 3.66
C LEU A 163 9.93 -6.50 3.63
N ARG A 164 9.13 -6.81 4.64
CA ARG A 164 8.34 -8.02 4.71
C ARG A 164 6.93 -7.74 4.23
N VAL A 165 6.41 -8.59 3.33
CA VAL A 165 5.02 -8.50 2.86
C VAL A 165 4.32 -9.82 3.13
N TYR A 166 3.25 -9.75 3.92
CA TYR A 166 2.27 -10.81 4.04
C TYR A 166 1.19 -10.59 2.99
N PHE A 167 0.92 -11.58 2.15
CA PHE A 167 -0.05 -11.52 1.06
C PHE A 167 -1.06 -12.65 1.23
N GLY A 168 -2.32 -12.30 1.48
CA GLY A 168 -3.43 -13.21 1.66
C GLY A 168 -4.40 -13.13 0.50
N GLY A 169 -4.75 -14.26 -0.10
CA GLY A 169 -5.75 -14.28 -1.18
C GLY A 169 -6.33 -15.67 -1.38
N SER A 170 -7.55 -15.73 -1.90
CA SER A 170 -8.30 -16.94 -2.21
C SER A 170 -8.77 -16.95 -3.67
N ASP A 171 -9.53 -17.99 -4.03
CA ASP A 171 -10.31 -18.09 -5.26
C ASP A 171 -11.73 -17.50 -5.09
N THR A 172 -11.96 -16.65 -4.08
CA THR A 172 -13.24 -15.99 -3.82
C THR A 172 -13.05 -14.48 -3.70
N LEU A 173 -14.15 -13.72 -3.76
CA LEU A 173 -14.10 -12.28 -3.51
C LEU A 173 -13.65 -11.99 -2.07
N PHE A 174 -14.13 -12.73 -1.08
CA PHE A 174 -13.77 -12.50 0.32
C PHE A 174 -12.86 -13.62 0.83
N PRO A 175 -11.52 -13.41 0.88
CA PRO A 175 -10.64 -14.37 1.55
C PRO A 175 -11.01 -14.49 3.04
N PRO A 176 -10.80 -15.65 3.67
CA PRO A 176 -11.07 -15.79 5.10
C PRO A 176 -10.06 -14.96 5.92
N PRO A 177 -10.45 -14.40 7.09
CA PRO A 177 -9.54 -13.63 7.95
C PRO A 177 -8.27 -14.38 8.37
N SER A 178 -8.33 -15.72 8.41
CA SER A 178 -7.20 -16.62 8.71
C SER A 178 -6.00 -16.41 7.78
N VAL A 179 -6.18 -15.83 6.60
CA VAL A 179 -5.11 -15.55 5.64
C VAL A 179 -4.76 -14.06 5.50
N TYR A 180 -5.31 -13.15 6.31
CA TYR A 180 -5.06 -11.71 6.14
C TYR A 180 -3.64 -11.29 6.56
N GLY A 181 -2.91 -12.14 7.29
CA GLY A 181 -1.56 -11.82 7.76
C GLY A 181 -1.50 -10.87 8.96
N LEU A 182 -2.66 -10.49 9.54
CA LEU A 182 -2.73 -9.52 10.65
C LEU A 182 -2.09 -10.05 11.93
N ASP A 183 -2.30 -11.33 12.27
CA ASP A 183 -1.68 -11.94 13.45
C ASP A 183 -0.15 -12.04 13.31
N GLN A 184 0.32 -12.35 12.10
CA GLN A 184 1.75 -12.39 11.80
C GLN A 184 2.36 -10.99 11.87
N ALA A 185 1.68 -9.99 11.30
CA ALA A 185 2.08 -8.59 11.39
C ALA A 185 2.11 -8.08 12.83
N ALA A 186 1.13 -8.45 13.66
CA ALA A 186 1.09 -8.08 15.08
C ALA A 186 2.29 -8.65 15.85
N ARG A 187 2.64 -9.93 15.62
CA ARG A 187 3.85 -10.55 16.19
C ARG A 187 5.13 -9.85 15.73
N ASP A 188 5.27 -9.61 14.43
CA ASP A 188 6.45 -8.91 13.90
C ASP A 188 6.55 -7.47 14.44
N ARG A 189 5.42 -6.77 14.64
CA ARG A 189 5.43 -5.45 15.30
C ARG A 189 5.91 -5.51 16.75
N ALA A 190 5.51 -6.54 17.50
CA ALA A 190 6.04 -6.78 18.84
C ALA A 190 7.56 -7.05 18.81
N ASP A 191 8.07 -7.61 17.71
CA ASP A 191 9.50 -7.84 17.44
C ASP A 191 10.22 -6.65 16.79
N GLY A 192 9.65 -5.44 16.89
CA GLY A 192 10.27 -4.18 16.48
C GLY A 192 10.15 -3.85 15.00
N TRP A 193 9.28 -4.52 14.24
CA TRP A 193 8.98 -4.13 12.87
C TRP A 193 7.98 -2.96 12.82
N ALA A 194 8.18 -2.04 11.89
CA ALA A 194 7.25 -0.95 11.63
C ALA A 194 6.29 -1.32 10.49
N GLN A 195 4.98 -1.29 10.72
CA GLN A 195 4.02 -1.55 9.65
C GLN A 195 3.92 -0.32 8.73
N VAL A 196 4.17 -0.54 7.45
CA VAL A 196 4.24 0.53 6.43
C VAL A 196 2.86 0.77 5.85
N PHE A 197 2.23 -0.27 5.34
CA PHE A 197 0.89 -0.16 4.76
C PHE A 197 0.07 -1.43 4.95
N LEU A 198 -1.24 -1.26 4.82
CA LEU A 198 -2.23 -2.30 4.60
C LEU A 198 -2.86 -2.05 3.23
N LEU A 199 -2.84 -3.04 2.35
CA LEU A 199 -3.38 -2.96 0.99
C LEU A 199 -4.51 -3.97 0.80
N HIS A 200 -5.52 -3.58 0.06
CA HIS A 200 -6.57 -4.45 -0.47
C HIS A 200 -6.79 -4.15 -1.96
N ASN A 201 -7.36 -5.08 -2.73
CA ASN A 201 -7.73 -4.81 -4.12
C ASN A 201 -9.23 -4.84 -4.36
N HIS A 202 -9.69 -3.95 -5.23
CA HIS A 202 -11.02 -4.01 -5.83
C HIS A 202 -10.93 -4.60 -7.23
N THR A 203 -11.86 -5.47 -7.55
CA THR A 203 -11.82 -6.27 -8.78
C THR A 203 -12.64 -5.66 -9.90
N LEU A 204 -12.54 -6.25 -11.09
CA LEU A 204 -13.41 -5.91 -12.21
C LEU A 204 -14.84 -6.34 -11.91
N GLN A 205 -15.78 -5.56 -12.43
CA GLN A 205 -17.20 -5.85 -12.38
C GLN A 205 -17.78 -5.84 -13.80
N HIS A 206 -18.97 -6.39 -13.94
CA HIS A 206 -19.74 -6.33 -15.17
C HIS A 206 -21.08 -5.65 -14.89
N THR A 207 -21.46 -4.71 -15.75
CA THR A 207 -22.81 -4.15 -15.75
C THR A 207 -23.84 -5.23 -16.12
N PRO A 208 -25.15 -5.00 -15.91
CA PRO A 208 -26.19 -5.94 -16.35
C PRO A 208 -26.17 -6.25 -17.86
N ASP A 209 -25.71 -5.32 -18.69
CA ASP A 209 -25.52 -5.50 -20.14
C ASP A 209 -24.15 -6.10 -20.52
N GLY A 210 -23.36 -6.51 -19.53
CA GLY A 210 -22.09 -7.23 -19.72
C GLY A 210 -20.90 -6.33 -20.04
N GLN A 211 -21.03 -5.00 -19.89
CA GLN A 211 -19.90 -4.09 -20.06
C GLN A 211 -18.96 -4.22 -18.88
N LEU A 212 -17.67 -4.29 -19.17
CA LEU A 212 -16.62 -4.31 -18.16
C LEU A 212 -16.59 -2.98 -17.43
N VAL A 213 -16.38 -3.02 -16.11
CA VAL A 213 -16.14 -1.83 -15.28
C VAL A 213 -14.95 -2.11 -14.36
N LEU A 214 -13.99 -1.19 -14.35
CA LEU A 214 -12.83 -1.28 -13.47
C LEU A 214 -13.22 -1.04 -12.01
N GLY A 215 -12.66 -1.83 -11.08
CA GLY A 215 -12.87 -1.64 -9.65
C GLY A 215 -12.47 -0.24 -9.21
N VAL A 216 -13.23 0.37 -8.29
CA VAL A 216 -12.97 1.73 -7.83
C VAL A 216 -11.74 1.73 -6.91
N PRO A 217 -10.70 2.55 -7.15
CA PRO A 217 -9.59 2.67 -6.21
C PRO A 217 -10.00 3.59 -5.04
N ALA A 218 -10.95 3.14 -4.22
CA ALA A 218 -11.44 3.82 -3.03
C ALA A 218 -11.89 2.78 -2.00
N PRO A 219 -11.72 3.01 -0.69
CA PRO A 219 -12.13 2.02 0.31
C PRO A 219 -13.65 1.95 0.40
N SER A 220 -14.17 0.72 0.37
CA SER A 220 -15.55 0.44 0.75
C SER A 220 -15.79 0.71 2.25
N THR A 221 -17.05 0.72 2.66
CA THR A 221 -17.42 0.78 4.07
C THR A 221 -16.85 -0.38 4.89
N ASN A 222 -16.73 -1.57 4.28
CA ASN A 222 -16.08 -2.73 4.90
C ASN A 222 -14.56 -2.56 4.98
N ASP A 223 -13.93 -1.99 3.95
CA ASP A 223 -12.50 -1.68 3.98
C ASP A 223 -12.17 -0.69 5.09
N VAL A 224 -12.99 0.36 5.25
CA VAL A 224 -12.80 1.34 6.32
C VAL A 224 -12.94 0.69 7.70
N HIS A 225 -13.92 -0.22 7.86
CA HIS A 225 -14.07 -0.98 9.10
C HIS A 225 -12.81 -1.84 9.38
N LEU A 226 -12.34 -2.59 8.38
CA LEU A 226 -11.11 -3.38 8.47
C LEU A 226 -9.90 -2.51 8.82
N PHE A 227 -9.68 -1.43 8.08
CA PHE A 227 -8.53 -0.54 8.26
C PHE A 227 -8.51 0.12 9.64
N ARG A 228 -9.68 0.49 10.19
CA ARG A 228 -9.78 1.02 11.56
C ARG A 228 -9.56 -0.03 12.63
N GLY A 229 -9.82 -1.30 12.33
CA GLY A 229 -9.57 -2.43 13.24
C GLY A 229 -8.10 -2.86 13.30
N VAL A 230 -7.23 -2.29 12.46
CA VAL A 230 -5.80 -2.63 12.42
C VAL A 230 -4.98 -1.43 12.87
N ASP A 231 -4.16 -1.61 13.89
CA ASP A 231 -3.31 -0.54 14.39
C ASP A 231 -2.00 -0.39 13.60
N GLY A 232 -1.40 0.80 13.69
CA GLY A 232 0.04 0.99 13.52
C GLY A 232 0.61 0.98 12.10
N PHE A 233 -0.21 0.94 11.05
CA PHE A 233 0.24 1.21 9.69
C PHE A 233 0.29 2.71 9.39
N ALA A 234 1.17 3.11 8.46
CA ALA A 234 1.28 4.50 8.04
C ALA A 234 0.27 4.88 6.94
N ALA A 235 -0.10 3.94 6.05
CA ALA A 235 -1.07 4.16 5.00
C ALA A 235 -1.96 2.93 4.71
N ALA A 236 -3.19 3.17 4.30
CA ALA A 236 -4.09 2.18 3.72
C ALA A 236 -4.15 2.37 2.20
N TRP A 237 -4.01 1.29 1.44
CA TRP A 237 -4.00 1.30 -0.02
C TRP A 237 -5.16 0.48 -0.58
N VAL A 238 -5.83 1.00 -1.62
CA VAL A 238 -6.82 0.22 -2.38
C VAL A 238 -6.43 0.27 -3.85
N THR A 239 -6.17 -0.89 -4.45
CA THR A 239 -5.71 -1.00 -5.84
C THR A 239 -6.73 -1.73 -6.71
N ASN A 240 -6.84 -1.38 -7.98
CA ASN A 240 -7.53 -2.18 -8.98
C ASN A 240 -6.57 -2.82 -9.99
N GLY A 241 -5.27 -2.79 -9.68
CA GLY A 241 -4.21 -3.29 -10.56
C GLY A 241 -3.76 -2.31 -11.65
N LEU A 242 -4.47 -1.20 -11.91
CA LEU A 242 -4.01 -0.11 -12.79
C LEU A 242 -3.79 1.19 -12.01
N TYR A 243 -4.63 1.42 -11.01
CA TYR A 243 -4.63 2.58 -10.16
C TYR A 243 -4.72 2.14 -8.70
N THR A 244 -4.11 2.93 -7.84
CA THR A 244 -4.11 2.73 -6.40
C THR A 244 -4.38 4.05 -5.72
N VAL A 245 -5.33 4.08 -4.79
CA VAL A 245 -5.41 5.17 -3.83
C VAL A 245 -4.50 4.88 -2.65
N GLU A 246 -3.70 5.86 -2.27
CA GLU A 246 -2.96 5.86 -1.01
C GLU A 246 -3.62 6.80 -0.02
N ILE A 247 -3.98 6.26 1.16
CA ILE A 247 -4.65 7.00 2.22
C ILE A 247 -3.74 6.96 3.44
N ALA A 248 -3.14 8.09 3.80
CA ALA A 248 -2.41 8.18 5.06
C ALA A 248 -3.34 7.81 6.23
N ALA A 249 -2.84 7.08 7.23
CA ALA A 249 -3.68 6.55 8.31
C ALA A 249 -4.47 7.64 9.05
N HIS A 250 -3.90 8.83 9.21
CA HIS A 250 -4.57 9.98 9.83
C HIS A 250 -5.77 10.53 9.03
N HIS A 251 -5.95 10.14 7.76
CA HIS A 251 -7.12 10.47 6.95
C HIS A 251 -8.27 9.46 7.10
N LEU A 252 -8.03 8.24 7.60
CA LEU A 252 -9.07 7.21 7.75
C LEU A 252 -10.28 7.62 8.59
N PRO A 253 -10.17 8.47 9.64
CA PRO A 253 -11.34 8.98 10.36
C PRO A 253 -12.34 9.76 9.50
N ARG A 254 -11.94 10.24 8.31
CA ARG A 254 -12.82 11.00 7.40
C ARG A 254 -13.72 10.12 6.54
N TYR A 255 -13.32 8.87 6.33
CA TYR A 255 -14.08 7.88 5.58
C TYR A 255 -15.25 7.34 6.41
N ARG A 256 -16.18 6.63 5.78
CA ARG A 256 -17.35 6.01 6.41
C ARG A 256 -17.17 4.50 6.46
N GLY A 257 -17.22 3.93 7.66
CA GLY A 257 -17.23 2.50 7.89
C GLY A 257 -18.65 1.93 7.93
N ALA A 258 -18.76 0.61 7.80
CA ALA A 258 -20.02 -0.09 8.01
C ALA A 258 -20.56 0.19 9.42
N GLY A 259 -21.80 0.67 9.52
CA GLY A 259 -22.44 1.02 10.80
C GLY A 259 -22.14 2.42 11.33
N ASP A 260 -21.33 3.24 10.63
CA ASP A 260 -21.20 4.65 10.98
C ASP A 260 -22.57 5.35 10.84
N PRO A 261 -22.93 6.27 11.75
CA PRO A 261 -24.17 7.02 11.63
C PRO A 261 -24.18 7.80 10.32
N ALA A 262 -25.34 7.84 9.65
CA ALA A 262 -25.52 8.63 8.45
C ALA A 262 -25.07 10.08 8.69
N PRO A 263 -24.39 10.72 7.72
CA PRO A 263 -24.04 12.13 7.87
C PRO A 263 -25.32 12.91 8.16
N ALA A 264 -25.30 13.73 9.21
CA ALA A 264 -26.39 14.67 9.46
C ALA A 264 -26.60 15.45 8.16
N SER A 265 -27.83 15.41 7.64
CA SER A 265 -28.19 16.17 6.46
C SER A 265 -27.87 17.63 6.74
N SER A 266 -26.79 18.14 6.13
CA SER A 266 -26.56 19.57 6.14
C SER A 266 -27.72 20.17 5.36
N PRO A 267 -28.47 21.13 5.92
CA PRO A 267 -29.53 21.79 5.16
C PRO A 267 -28.86 22.40 3.93
N VAL A 268 -29.31 21.99 2.75
CA VAL A 268 -28.94 22.62 1.49
C VAL A 268 -29.39 24.09 1.60
N PRO A 269 -28.49 25.07 1.46
CA PRO A 269 -28.89 26.48 1.43
C PRO A 269 -29.74 26.80 0.19
#